data_AF-G7CL86-F1
#
_entry.id   AF-G7CL86-F1
#
_cell.length_a   1.000
_cell.length_b   1.000
_cell.length_c   1.000
_cell.angle_alpha   90.00
_cell.angle_beta   90.00
_cell.angle_gamma   90.00
#
_symmetry.space_group_name_H-M   'P 1'
#
loop_
_entity.id
_entity.type
_entity.pdbx_description
1 polymer ?
#
loop_
_entity_poly.entity_id
_entity_poly.type
_entity_poly.pdbx_seq_one_letter_code
_entity_poly.pdbx_strand_id
1 'polypeptide(L)'
;MSDQCTPDIDALARELGFSCQDSPPALRLSNPFGLTNWTLPVIELLIVAGAVLALWWAVRRLRRDGDPVNLVLWCATVLYLLIVEPPLYFPAAFGVDELIGAVFAHNIFTVQFLYDRLPLYIVALYPAMAMVAYEIVRSLGIFRDRGIVVGAICVGFVHQCFYEVFDQLGPQLQWWTWNRGNVINEPMLASVPMASVLLFATVGPAVLTALVLLLVGGDRRRGTMGLALCILVVAVLVPVSMTIVNIPIALAGRGDPGGPLRWAVYVVYMALFAVIALRAMLPRLRRRVTGSEVPNTFVRVFGTAYLVVLAALWVAALAGVGDGPAGNVPYTAMCFLVAAVLTAAVSVRDSTAAGTEREEIAR
;
A
#
# COMPACT_ATOMS: atom_id res chain seq x y z
N MET A 1 16.25 -12.27 29.23
CA MET A 1 15.47 -12.85 28.11
C MET A 1 14.37 -11.85 27.83
N SER A 2 14.33 -11.24 26.65
CA SER A 2 13.36 -10.18 26.38
C SER A 2 11.96 -10.78 26.27
N ASP A 3 11.02 -10.29 27.09
CA ASP A 3 9.58 -10.61 27.03
C ASP A 3 8.91 -10.28 25.66
N GLN A 4 9.70 -9.88 24.66
CA GLN A 4 9.28 -9.44 23.32
C GLN A 4 9.39 -10.55 22.24
N CYS A 5 10.10 -11.66 22.52
CA CYS A 5 10.21 -12.80 21.60
C CYS A 5 9.42 -13.98 22.18
N THR A 6 8.10 -13.94 21.99
CA THR A 6 7.19 -15.00 22.43
C THR A 6 7.39 -16.28 21.60
N PRO A 7 6.95 -17.46 22.08
CA PRO A 7 7.11 -18.71 21.35
C PRO A 7 6.51 -18.69 19.94
N ASP A 8 5.31 -18.13 19.78
CA ASP A 8 4.63 -18.03 18.48
C ASP A 8 5.43 -17.16 17.50
N ILE A 9 6.00 -16.07 18.01
CA ILE A 9 6.78 -15.13 17.22
C ILE A 9 8.15 -15.73 16.83
N ASP A 10 8.80 -16.49 17.72
CA ASP A 10 10.04 -17.22 17.38
C ASP A 10 9.76 -18.33 16.36
N ALA A 11 8.60 -18.98 16.42
CA ALA A 11 8.19 -19.97 15.42
C ALA A 11 8.08 -19.34 14.02
N LEU A 12 7.40 -18.19 13.91
CA LEU A 12 7.30 -17.44 12.64
C LEU A 12 8.67 -16.95 12.15
N ALA A 13 9.54 -16.49 13.04
CA ALA A 13 10.90 -16.08 12.68
C ALA A 13 11.72 -17.26 12.12
N ARG A 14 11.57 -18.45 12.70
CA ARG A 14 12.25 -19.67 12.23
C ARG A 14 11.79 -20.12 10.86
N GLU A 15 10.51 -19.94 10.51
CA GLU A 15 10.02 -20.16 9.13
C GLU A 15 10.72 -19.25 8.11
N LEU A 16 11.19 -18.08 8.54
CA LEU A 16 11.90 -17.12 7.71
C LEU A 16 13.43 -17.30 7.74
N GLY A 17 13.92 -18.26 8.52
CA GLY A 17 15.32 -18.63 8.59
C GLY A 17 16.14 -17.91 9.67
N PHE A 18 15.52 -17.28 10.67
CA PHE A 18 16.23 -16.59 11.76
C PHE A 18 15.56 -16.81 13.13
N SER A 19 16.13 -16.24 14.20
CA SER A 19 15.52 -16.24 15.54
C SER A 19 15.42 -14.83 16.10
N CYS A 20 14.37 -14.54 16.87
CA CYS A 20 14.16 -13.24 17.48
C CYS A 20 14.83 -13.06 18.86
N GLN A 21 15.52 -14.09 19.38
CA GLN A 21 16.06 -14.07 20.74
C GLN A 21 17.14 -12.99 20.93
N ASP A 22 17.94 -12.73 19.89
CA ASP A 22 19.07 -11.79 19.91
C ASP A 22 18.81 -10.54 19.05
N SER A 23 17.54 -10.17 18.87
CA SER A 23 17.16 -9.02 18.06
C SER A 23 17.49 -7.69 18.76
N PRO A 24 18.24 -6.77 18.12
CA PRO A 24 18.59 -5.50 18.73
C PRO A 24 17.36 -4.61 18.89
N PRO A 25 17.25 -3.85 19.99
CA PRO A 25 16.04 -3.13 20.34
C PRO A 25 15.69 -1.99 19.36
N ALA A 26 16.70 -1.28 18.85
CA ALA A 26 16.48 -0.05 18.06
C ALA A 26 16.66 -0.25 16.56
N LEU A 27 17.83 -0.73 16.14
CA LEU A 27 18.26 -0.77 14.75
C LEU A 27 19.18 -1.97 14.49
N ARG A 28 18.92 -2.70 13.41
CA ARG A 28 19.87 -3.62 12.77
C ARG A 28 20.22 -3.11 11.38
N LEU A 29 21.51 -3.15 11.06
CA LEU A 29 22.02 -2.96 9.71
C LEU A 29 22.61 -4.28 9.22
N SER A 30 22.11 -4.77 8.09
CA SER A 30 22.53 -6.03 7.48
C SER A 30 23.18 -5.75 6.13
N ASN A 31 24.12 -6.60 5.70
CA ASN A 31 24.67 -6.51 4.35
C ASN A 31 23.60 -6.96 3.33
N PRO A 32 23.22 -6.14 2.32
CA PRO A 32 22.18 -6.51 1.36
C PRO A 32 22.52 -7.77 0.54
N PHE A 33 23.81 -8.09 0.39
CA PHE A 33 24.27 -9.30 -0.31
C PHE A 33 24.32 -10.55 0.57
N GLY A 34 24.08 -10.41 1.87
CA GLY A 34 24.04 -11.50 2.85
C GLY A 34 22.64 -11.81 3.37
N LEU A 35 21.60 -11.24 2.77
CA LEU A 35 20.21 -11.51 3.14
C LEU A 35 19.79 -12.91 2.68
N THR A 36 18.76 -13.47 3.33
CA THR A 36 18.30 -14.86 3.16
C THR A 36 18.01 -15.26 1.71
N ASN A 37 17.50 -14.31 0.91
CA ASN A 37 17.33 -14.50 -0.52
C ASN A 37 17.52 -13.19 -1.28
N TRP A 38 17.82 -13.29 -2.58
CA TRP A 38 18.17 -12.15 -3.43
C TRP A 38 17.00 -11.19 -3.70
N THR A 39 15.76 -11.61 -3.43
CA THR A 39 14.57 -10.77 -3.68
C THR A 39 14.36 -9.72 -2.60
N LEU A 40 14.85 -9.96 -1.38
CA LEU A 40 14.78 -9.02 -0.24
C LEU A 40 15.42 -7.65 -0.55
N PRO A 41 16.70 -7.56 -0.97
CA PRO A 41 17.30 -6.25 -1.28
C PRO A 41 16.68 -5.59 -2.52
N VAL A 42 16.14 -6.38 -3.45
CA VAL A 42 15.48 -5.87 -4.67
C VAL A 42 14.18 -5.14 -4.32
N ILE A 43 13.31 -5.77 -3.52
CA ILE A 43 12.05 -5.16 -3.11
C ILE A 43 12.29 -3.98 -2.18
N GLU A 44 13.24 -4.08 -1.25
CA GLU A 44 13.61 -2.98 -0.36
C GLU A 44 14.07 -1.75 -1.13
N LEU A 45 15.00 -1.92 -2.09
CA LEU A 45 15.48 -0.82 -2.91
C LEU A 45 14.35 -0.18 -3.72
N LEU A 46 13.51 -0.99 -4.38
CA LEU A 46 12.39 -0.50 -5.18
C LEU A 46 11.45 0.39 -4.35
N ILE A 47 11.04 -0.11 -3.18
CA ILE A 47 10.04 0.58 -2.35
C ILE A 47 10.62 1.81 -1.66
N VAL A 48 11.85 1.73 -1.13
CA VAL A 48 12.53 2.87 -0.52
C VAL A 48 12.80 3.97 -1.56
N ALA A 49 13.28 3.61 -2.76
CA ALA A 49 13.44 4.57 -3.85
C ALA A 49 12.10 5.20 -4.26
N GLY A 50 11.03 4.41 -4.29
CA GLY A 50 9.66 4.87 -4.52
C GLY A 50 9.20 5.92 -3.51
N ALA A 51 9.41 5.67 -2.22
CA ALA A 51 9.04 6.59 -1.15
C ALA A 51 9.84 7.90 -1.19
N VAL A 52 11.14 7.83 -1.50
CA VAL A 52 11.99 9.01 -1.70
C VAL A 52 11.53 9.82 -2.92
N LEU A 53 11.22 9.15 -4.03
CA LEU A 53 10.71 9.81 -5.23
C LEU A 53 9.32 10.43 -4.99
N ALA A 54 8.46 9.76 -4.21
CA ALA A 54 7.17 10.29 -3.79
C ALA A 54 7.33 11.54 -2.93
N LEU A 55 8.29 11.55 -1.99
CA LEU A 55 8.60 12.74 -1.18
C LEU A 55 9.12 13.88 -2.06
N TRP A 56 10.04 13.60 -2.98
CA TRP A 56 10.52 14.58 -3.94
C TRP A 56 9.37 15.17 -4.75
N TRP A 57 8.46 14.33 -5.24
CA TRP A 57 7.28 14.75 -5.98
C TRP A 57 6.35 15.63 -5.13
N ALA A 58 6.11 15.25 -3.88
CA ALA A 58 5.31 16.01 -2.93
C ALA A 58 5.91 17.41 -2.65
N VAL A 59 7.21 17.48 -2.36
CA VAL A 59 7.92 18.74 -2.13
C VAL A 59 7.93 19.61 -3.38
N ARG A 60 8.16 19.02 -4.56
CA ARG A 60 8.11 19.74 -5.84
C ARG A 60 6.72 20.36 -6.06
N ARG A 61 5.66 19.60 -5.79
CA ARG A 61 4.27 20.04 -5.99
C ARG A 61 3.90 21.15 -5.02
N LEU A 62 4.30 21.03 -3.75
CA LEU A 62 4.13 22.11 -2.78
C LEU A 62 4.84 23.39 -3.24
N ARG A 63 6.10 23.29 -3.68
CA ARG A 63 6.90 24.45 -4.08
C ARG A 63 6.44 25.09 -5.39
N ARG A 64 5.92 24.32 -6.34
CA ARG A 64 5.50 24.82 -7.66
C ARG A 64 4.03 25.22 -7.74
N ASP A 65 3.15 24.43 -7.12
CA ASP A 65 1.70 24.58 -7.28
C ASP A 65 1.01 25.08 -5.99
N GLY A 66 1.78 25.28 -4.93
CA GLY A 66 1.27 25.64 -3.60
C GLY A 66 0.29 24.61 -3.05
N ASP A 67 0.42 23.34 -3.45
CA ASP A 67 -0.48 22.26 -3.06
C ASP A 67 0.18 21.34 -2.01
N PRO A 68 -0.23 21.41 -0.73
CA PRO A 68 0.34 20.60 0.34
C PRO A 68 -0.22 19.18 0.42
N VAL A 69 -1.23 18.80 -0.39
CA VAL A 69 -1.93 17.52 -0.25
C VAL A 69 -0.98 16.32 -0.29
N ASN A 70 -0.06 16.26 -1.25
CA ASN A 70 0.89 15.16 -1.37
C ASN A 70 1.85 15.06 -0.18
N LEU A 71 2.27 16.20 0.37
CA LEU A 71 3.17 16.21 1.51
C LEU A 71 2.44 15.72 2.77
N VAL A 72 1.20 16.16 2.96
CA VAL A 72 0.34 15.68 4.05
C VAL A 72 0.05 14.20 3.89
N LEU A 73 -0.27 13.71 2.68
CA LEU A 73 -0.43 12.27 2.42
C LEU A 73 0.83 11.47 2.79
N TRP A 74 2.00 11.93 2.35
CA TRP A 74 3.27 11.27 2.63
C TRP A 74 3.57 11.23 4.14
N CYS A 75 3.45 12.35 4.84
CA CYS A 75 3.72 12.38 6.28
C CYS A 75 2.65 11.64 7.10
N ALA A 76 1.38 11.77 6.74
CA ALA A 76 0.28 11.12 7.44
C ALA A 76 0.34 9.60 7.30
N THR A 77 0.77 9.06 6.16
CA THR A 77 0.95 7.61 5.97
C THR A 77 2.06 7.04 6.84
N VAL A 78 3.20 7.74 6.93
CA VAL A 78 4.29 7.35 7.83
C VAL A 78 3.84 7.39 9.29
N LEU A 79 3.17 8.48 9.72
CA LEU A 79 2.70 8.59 11.10
C LEU A 79 1.58 7.58 11.43
N TYR A 80 0.66 7.35 10.50
CA TYR A 80 -0.37 6.31 10.59
C TYR A 80 0.24 4.92 10.81
N LEU A 81 1.26 4.56 10.03
CA LEU A 81 2.01 3.32 10.21
C LEU A 81 2.62 3.23 11.61
N LEU A 82 3.25 4.30 12.09
CA LEU A 82 3.88 4.33 13.42
C LEU A 82 2.86 4.25 14.57
N ILE A 83 1.58 4.48 14.31
CA ILE A 83 0.49 4.30 15.27
C ILE A 83 -0.02 2.85 15.25
N VAL A 84 -0.11 2.21 14.07
CA VAL A 84 -0.77 0.90 13.91
C VAL A 84 0.19 -0.28 14.03
N GLU A 85 1.39 -0.19 13.48
CA GLU A 85 2.32 -1.33 13.45
C GLU A 85 2.86 -1.72 14.84
N PRO A 86 3.23 -0.79 15.75
CA PRO A 86 3.78 -1.22 17.04
C PRO A 86 2.84 -2.09 17.89
N PRO A 87 1.52 -1.81 17.98
CA PRO A 87 0.57 -2.74 18.62
C PRO A 87 0.50 -4.12 17.95
N LEU A 88 0.68 -4.22 16.63
CA LEU A 88 0.67 -5.48 15.89
C LEU A 88 1.97 -6.30 16.11
N TYR A 89 3.11 -5.62 16.27
CA TYR A 89 4.40 -6.26 16.51
C TYR A 89 4.67 -6.61 17.97
N PHE A 90 4.10 -5.85 18.90
CA PHE A 90 4.32 -6.01 20.34
C PHE A 90 3.01 -6.12 21.11
N PRO A 91 2.10 -7.05 20.76
CA PRO A 91 0.77 -7.10 21.34
C PRO A 91 0.81 -7.28 22.87
N ALA A 92 1.77 -8.03 23.40
CA ALA A 92 2.02 -8.15 24.84
C ALA A 92 2.42 -6.81 25.50
N ALA A 93 3.28 -6.01 24.88
CA ALA A 93 3.70 -4.71 25.41
C ALA A 93 2.56 -3.68 25.43
N PHE A 94 1.57 -3.84 24.55
CA PHE A 94 0.38 -2.99 24.49
C PHE A 94 -0.82 -3.58 25.23
N GLY A 95 -0.69 -4.74 25.89
CA GLY A 95 -1.77 -5.40 26.64
C GLY A 95 -2.91 -5.91 25.76
N VAL A 96 -2.65 -6.19 24.48
CA VAL A 96 -3.63 -6.66 23.48
C VAL A 96 -3.31 -8.06 22.95
N ASP A 97 -2.45 -8.81 23.64
CA ASP A 97 -2.05 -10.17 23.25
C ASP A 97 -3.24 -11.13 23.16
N GLU A 98 -4.15 -11.11 24.13
CA GLU A 98 -5.37 -11.92 24.11
C GLU A 98 -6.35 -11.52 22.99
N LEU A 99 -6.22 -10.31 22.43
CA LEU A 99 -7.10 -9.76 21.40
C LEU A 99 -6.55 -9.97 19.99
N ILE A 100 -5.24 -9.83 19.81
CA ILE A 100 -4.57 -9.74 18.51
C ILE A 100 -3.62 -10.92 18.29
N GLY A 101 -2.88 -11.34 19.33
CA GLY A 101 -1.83 -12.34 19.26
C GLY A 101 -0.73 -12.04 18.24
N ALA A 102 0.13 -13.02 17.97
CA ALA A 102 1.12 -12.94 16.90
C ALA A 102 0.44 -12.97 15.53
N VAL A 103 0.44 -11.85 14.78
CA VAL A 103 -0.27 -11.76 13.49
C VAL A 103 0.63 -12.19 12.32
N PHE A 104 1.87 -11.72 12.29
CA PHE A 104 2.86 -12.02 11.24
C PHE A 104 4.27 -11.65 11.72
N ALA A 105 5.28 -12.09 10.95
CA ALA A 105 6.66 -11.65 11.13
C ALA A 105 7.29 -11.31 9.77
N HIS A 106 8.11 -10.26 9.73
CA HIS A 106 8.93 -9.93 8.55
C HIS A 106 10.26 -10.68 8.57
N ASN A 107 10.81 -10.92 7.38
CA ASN A 107 12.20 -11.36 7.26
C ASN A 107 13.15 -10.21 7.62
N ILE A 108 14.44 -10.51 7.72
CA ILE A 108 15.47 -9.51 7.99
C ILE A 108 15.86 -8.83 6.68
N PHE A 109 15.69 -7.50 6.64
CA PHE A 109 16.11 -6.65 5.53
C PHE A 109 17.42 -5.91 5.86
N THR A 110 17.87 -5.06 4.94
CA THR A 110 19.10 -4.26 5.10
C THR A 110 18.97 -3.31 6.29
N VAL A 111 17.82 -2.64 6.41
CA VAL A 111 17.53 -1.73 7.52
C VAL A 111 16.28 -2.18 8.25
N GLN A 112 16.46 -2.55 9.52
CA GLN A 112 15.40 -3.10 10.35
C GLN A 112 15.32 -2.35 11.69
N PHE A 113 14.12 -2.03 12.15
CA PHE A 113 13.87 -1.36 13.42
C PHE A 113 13.10 -2.27 14.38
N LEU A 114 13.07 -1.86 15.65
CA LEU A 114 12.18 -2.41 16.68
C LEU A 114 12.29 -3.93 16.82
N TYR A 115 13.39 -4.44 17.40
CA TYR A 115 13.58 -5.89 17.61
C TYR A 115 13.39 -6.72 16.34
N ASP A 116 13.92 -6.21 15.24
CA ASP A 116 13.79 -6.79 13.91
C ASP A 116 12.35 -6.89 13.36
N ARG A 117 11.38 -6.14 13.91
CA ARG A 117 9.96 -6.25 13.53
C ARG A 117 9.52 -5.31 12.42
N LEU A 118 10.14 -4.14 12.30
CA LEU A 118 9.73 -3.10 11.36
C LEU A 118 10.84 -2.85 10.32
N PRO A 119 10.78 -3.48 9.13
CA PRO A 119 11.68 -3.17 8.04
C PRO A 119 11.49 -1.74 7.54
N LEU A 120 12.57 -1.08 7.12
CA LEU A 120 12.49 0.25 6.49
C LEU A 120 11.61 0.24 5.23
N TYR A 121 11.64 -0.85 4.45
CA TYR A 121 10.82 -0.93 3.25
C TYR A 121 9.31 -0.91 3.56
N ILE A 122 8.87 -1.40 4.72
CA ILE A 122 7.47 -1.33 5.15
C ILE A 122 7.08 0.10 5.50
N VAL A 123 7.96 0.82 6.22
CA VAL A 123 7.78 2.26 6.48
C VAL A 123 7.66 3.03 5.16
N ALA A 124 8.46 2.67 4.15
CA ALA A 124 8.46 3.28 2.83
C ALA A 124 7.27 2.84 1.94
N LEU A 125 6.75 1.63 2.13
CA LEU A 125 5.66 1.05 1.34
C LEU A 125 4.41 1.93 1.42
N TYR A 126 4.02 2.31 2.63
CA TYR A 126 2.81 3.08 2.90
C TYR A 126 2.76 4.40 2.08
N PRO A 127 3.75 5.31 2.19
CA PRO A 127 3.75 6.54 1.40
C PRO A 127 3.93 6.28 -0.10
N ALA A 128 4.76 5.32 -0.52
CA ALA A 128 5.00 5.05 -1.93
C ALA A 128 3.72 4.61 -2.65
N MET A 129 3.00 3.67 -2.05
CA MET A 129 1.79 3.06 -2.59
C MET A 129 0.59 4.02 -2.54
N ALA A 130 0.40 4.72 -1.43
CA ALA A 130 -0.65 5.74 -1.31
C ALA A 130 -0.45 6.85 -2.34
N MET A 131 0.80 7.29 -2.55
CA MET A 131 1.11 8.37 -3.48
C MET A 131 0.91 7.97 -4.94
N VAL A 132 1.34 6.77 -5.37
CA VAL A 132 1.13 6.34 -6.76
C VAL A 132 -0.36 6.20 -7.08
N ALA A 133 -1.15 5.64 -6.16
CA ALA A 133 -2.59 5.50 -6.31
C ALA A 133 -3.30 6.87 -6.36
N TYR A 134 -2.98 7.76 -5.42
CA TYR A 134 -3.51 9.13 -5.41
C TYR A 134 -3.18 9.88 -6.70
N GLU A 135 -1.93 9.83 -7.15
CA GLU A 135 -1.48 10.55 -8.33
C GLU A 135 -2.10 10.02 -9.62
N ILE A 136 -2.36 8.72 -9.75
CA ILE A 136 -3.13 8.15 -10.87
C ILE A 136 -4.53 8.74 -10.90
N VAL A 137 -5.28 8.65 -9.80
CA VAL A 137 -6.67 9.10 -9.73
C VAL A 137 -6.79 10.61 -9.92
N ARG A 138 -5.84 11.36 -9.34
CA ARG A 138 -5.74 12.81 -9.54
C ARG A 138 -5.46 13.16 -10.98
N SER A 139 -4.50 12.48 -11.62
CA SER A 139 -4.16 12.72 -13.01
C SER A 139 -5.36 12.45 -13.91
N LEU A 140 -6.12 11.37 -13.67
CA LEU A 140 -7.37 11.07 -14.38
C LEU A 140 -8.49 12.12 -14.20
N GLY A 141 -8.31 13.12 -13.33
CA GLY A 141 -9.26 14.20 -13.11
C GLY A 141 -10.46 13.82 -12.25
N ILE A 142 -10.46 12.63 -11.63
CA ILE A 142 -11.65 12.09 -10.93
C ILE A 142 -12.12 13.01 -9.80
N PHE A 143 -11.20 13.58 -9.01
CA PHE A 143 -11.57 14.49 -7.93
C PHE A 143 -12.30 15.75 -8.41
N ARG A 144 -11.89 16.30 -9.56
CA ARG A 144 -12.54 17.47 -10.16
C ARG A 144 -13.95 17.13 -10.63
N ASP A 145 -14.12 15.95 -11.19
CA ASP A 145 -15.30 15.60 -11.98
C ASP A 145 -16.35 14.79 -11.20
N ARG A 146 -15.93 14.11 -10.12
CA ARG A 146 -16.78 13.22 -9.30
C ARG A 146 -16.71 13.52 -7.80
N GLY A 147 -15.89 14.49 -7.40
CA GLY A 147 -15.73 14.90 -6.00
C GLY A 147 -14.85 13.98 -5.16
N ILE A 148 -14.66 14.37 -3.90
CA ILE A 148 -13.71 13.74 -2.97
C ILE A 148 -14.08 12.28 -2.66
N VAL A 149 -15.36 11.98 -2.40
CA VAL A 149 -15.79 10.63 -1.99
C VAL A 149 -15.52 9.60 -3.08
N VAL A 150 -15.97 9.85 -4.31
CA VAL A 150 -15.74 8.92 -5.43
C VAL A 150 -14.26 8.83 -5.76
N GLY A 151 -13.53 9.96 -5.72
CA GLY A 151 -12.09 9.96 -5.92
C GLY A 151 -11.35 9.13 -4.87
N ALA A 152 -11.72 9.24 -3.60
CA ALA A 152 -11.14 8.44 -2.52
C ALA A 152 -11.40 6.93 -2.70
N ILE A 153 -12.63 6.55 -3.08
CA ILE A 153 -12.95 5.15 -3.43
C ILE A 153 -12.09 4.67 -4.61
N CYS A 154 -11.90 5.51 -5.63
CA CYS A 154 -10.99 5.19 -6.72
C CYS A 154 -9.55 5.01 -6.23
N VAL A 155 -9.06 5.86 -5.31
CA VAL A 155 -7.70 5.69 -4.75
C VAL A 155 -7.57 4.39 -4.00
N GLY A 156 -8.56 4.01 -3.18
CA GLY A 156 -8.56 2.71 -2.51
C GLY A 156 -8.48 1.55 -3.50
N PHE A 157 -9.30 1.56 -4.55
CA PHE A 157 -9.28 0.53 -5.58
C PHE A 157 -7.96 0.48 -6.37
N VAL A 158 -7.40 1.64 -6.75
CA VAL A 158 -6.11 1.68 -7.45
C VAL A 158 -4.99 1.21 -6.53
N HIS A 159 -4.98 1.63 -5.27
CA HIS A 159 -4.01 1.17 -4.28
C HIS A 159 -4.06 -0.35 -4.15
N GLN A 160 -5.25 -0.93 -3.97
CA GLN A 160 -5.48 -2.37 -3.94
C GLN A 160 -4.85 -3.07 -5.16
N CYS A 161 -5.07 -2.54 -6.37
CA CYS A 161 -4.50 -3.14 -7.58
C CYS A 161 -2.97 -3.17 -7.60
N PHE A 162 -2.30 -2.17 -7.01
CA PHE A 162 -0.84 -2.20 -6.90
C PHE A 162 -0.38 -3.05 -5.71
N TYR A 163 -1.03 -2.90 -4.57
CA TYR A 163 -0.65 -3.53 -3.30
C TYR A 163 -0.77 -5.06 -3.38
N GLU A 164 -1.84 -5.58 -3.97
CA GLU A 164 -2.05 -7.03 -4.07
C GLU A 164 -1.10 -7.74 -5.04
N VAL A 165 -0.44 -7.00 -5.94
CA VAL A 165 0.68 -7.56 -6.74
C VAL A 165 1.88 -7.89 -5.85
N PHE A 166 2.08 -7.11 -4.79
CA PHE A 166 3.14 -7.30 -3.81
C PHE A 166 2.70 -8.24 -2.68
N ASP A 167 1.51 -8.05 -2.11
CA ASP A 167 1.06 -8.75 -0.90
C ASP A 167 0.84 -10.24 -1.15
N GLN A 168 0.33 -10.61 -2.34
CA GLN A 168 0.15 -12.00 -2.74
C GLN A 168 1.48 -12.71 -3.09
N LEU A 169 2.55 -11.95 -3.33
CA LEU A 169 3.87 -12.49 -3.68
C LEU A 169 4.77 -12.66 -2.45
N GLY A 170 4.67 -11.74 -1.48
CA GLY A 170 5.57 -11.69 -0.34
C GLY A 170 5.66 -12.94 0.51
N PRO A 171 4.54 -13.62 0.86
CA PRO A 171 4.59 -14.89 1.57
C PRO A 171 5.34 -15.97 0.80
N GLN A 172 5.17 -16.05 -0.51
CA GLN A 172 5.84 -17.05 -1.35
C GLN A 172 7.36 -16.82 -1.40
N LEU A 173 7.79 -15.57 -1.51
CA LEU A 173 9.21 -15.18 -1.49
C LEU A 173 9.77 -14.99 -0.08
N GLN A 174 8.97 -15.33 0.95
CA GLN A 174 9.33 -15.22 2.38
C GLN A 174 9.85 -13.83 2.77
N TRP A 175 9.22 -12.77 2.23
CA TRP A 175 9.44 -11.39 2.71
C TRP A 175 8.81 -11.19 4.10
N TRP A 176 7.72 -11.91 4.36
CA TRP A 176 7.10 -12.10 5.65
C TRP A 176 6.30 -13.41 5.65
N THR A 177 5.87 -13.86 6.82
CA THR A 177 4.95 -14.99 6.97
C THR A 177 3.77 -14.57 7.84
N TRP A 178 2.56 -14.99 7.46
CA TRP A 178 1.33 -14.77 8.23
C TRP A 178 1.12 -15.90 9.23
N ASN A 179 0.71 -15.59 10.45
CA ASN A 179 0.29 -16.61 11.40
C ASN A 179 -1.08 -17.20 11.00
N ARG A 180 -1.05 -18.34 10.31
CA ARG A 180 -2.26 -19.02 9.82
C ARG A 180 -3.11 -19.64 10.93
N GLY A 181 -2.54 -19.85 12.11
CA GLY A 181 -3.29 -20.33 13.28
C GLY A 181 -4.04 -19.21 14.00
N ASN A 182 -3.83 -17.94 13.61
CA ASN A 182 -4.46 -16.80 14.25
C ASN A 182 -5.78 -16.44 13.57
N VAL A 183 -6.87 -16.46 14.32
CA VAL A 183 -8.25 -16.16 13.87
C VAL A 183 -8.40 -14.76 13.25
N ILE A 184 -7.53 -13.82 13.58
CA ILE A 184 -7.54 -12.47 12.99
C ILE A 184 -7.18 -12.49 11.50
N ASN A 185 -6.36 -13.46 11.08
CA ASN A 185 -5.91 -13.64 9.70
C ASN A 185 -6.93 -14.38 8.85
N GLU A 186 -7.95 -14.97 9.47
CA GLU A 186 -9.03 -15.63 8.76
C GLU A 186 -10.15 -14.67 8.33
N PRO A 187 -10.81 -14.94 7.19
CA PRO A 187 -10.46 -15.94 6.18
C PRO A 187 -9.31 -15.43 5.28
N MET A 188 -8.64 -16.35 4.61
CA MET A 188 -7.53 -16.04 3.69
C MET A 188 -7.97 -16.07 2.21
N LEU A 189 -7.39 -15.20 1.40
CA LEU A 189 -7.33 -15.30 -0.06
C LEU A 189 -5.99 -15.92 -0.45
N ALA A 190 -5.98 -17.23 -0.67
CA ALA A 190 -4.75 -18.00 -0.81
C ALA A 190 -3.82 -17.80 0.40
N SER A 191 -2.68 -17.14 0.23
CA SER A 191 -1.70 -16.92 1.30
C SER A 191 -1.90 -15.63 2.10
N VAL A 192 -2.88 -14.79 1.76
CA VAL A 192 -3.04 -13.44 2.33
C VAL A 192 -4.37 -13.30 3.09
N PRO A 193 -4.42 -12.72 4.30
CA PRO A 193 -5.67 -12.44 5.02
C PRO A 193 -6.60 -11.51 4.24
N MET A 194 -7.90 -11.83 4.16
CA MET A 194 -8.90 -10.92 3.55
C MET A 194 -8.98 -9.56 4.26
N ALA A 195 -8.63 -9.51 5.55
CA ALA A 195 -8.48 -8.27 6.31
C ALA A 195 -7.38 -7.36 5.73
N SER A 196 -6.24 -7.92 5.30
CA SER A 196 -5.18 -7.18 4.60
C SER A 196 -5.71 -6.60 3.29
N VAL A 197 -6.31 -7.46 2.47
CA VAL A 197 -6.84 -7.11 1.13
C VAL A 197 -7.87 -5.99 1.21
N LEU A 198 -8.77 -6.02 2.19
CA LEU A 198 -9.79 -4.99 2.31
C LEU A 198 -9.33 -3.78 3.11
N LEU A 199 -8.88 -3.97 4.36
CA LEU A 199 -8.65 -2.85 5.26
C LEU A 199 -7.39 -2.08 4.89
N PHE A 200 -6.26 -2.77 4.70
CA PHE A 200 -4.98 -2.12 4.43
C PHE A 200 -4.80 -1.80 2.95
N ALA A 201 -5.18 -2.71 2.05
CA ALA A 201 -4.98 -2.49 0.62
C ALA A 201 -6.05 -1.57 0.00
N THR A 202 -7.25 -1.45 0.59
CA THR A 202 -8.37 -0.74 -0.05
C THR A 202 -8.95 0.40 0.79
N VAL A 203 -9.51 0.10 1.97
CA VAL A 203 -10.25 1.06 2.79
C VAL A 203 -9.34 2.12 3.40
N GLY A 204 -8.21 1.72 3.98
CA GLY A 204 -7.24 2.62 4.61
C GLY A 204 -6.79 3.75 3.66
N PRO A 205 -6.28 3.45 2.45
CA PRO A 205 -5.90 4.44 1.46
C PRO A 205 -7.05 5.35 1.01
N ALA A 206 -8.27 4.82 0.91
CA ALA A 206 -9.46 5.61 0.57
C ALA A 206 -9.81 6.60 1.70
N VAL A 207 -9.89 6.12 2.94
CA VAL A 207 -10.16 6.94 4.12
C VAL A 207 -9.09 8.02 4.28
N LEU A 208 -7.82 7.62 4.22
CA LEU A 208 -6.67 8.53 4.25
C LEU A 208 -6.84 9.66 3.23
N THR A 209 -7.12 9.29 1.97
CA THR A 209 -7.30 10.26 0.89
C THR A 209 -8.47 11.21 1.15
N ALA A 210 -9.62 10.67 1.58
CA ALA A 210 -10.79 11.47 1.90
C ALA A 210 -10.49 12.47 3.02
N LEU A 211 -9.87 12.02 4.12
CA LEU A 211 -9.53 12.87 5.26
C LEU A 211 -8.53 13.96 4.89
N VAL A 212 -7.46 13.63 4.14
CA VAL A 212 -6.50 14.65 3.69
C VAL A 212 -7.18 15.69 2.81
N LEU A 213 -7.98 15.27 1.83
CA LEU A 213 -8.64 16.20 0.92
C LEU A 213 -9.71 17.06 1.61
N LEU A 214 -10.45 16.51 2.57
CA LEU A 214 -11.43 17.26 3.36
C LEU A 214 -10.75 18.29 4.25
N LEU A 215 -9.63 17.94 4.87
CA LEU A 215 -8.93 18.83 5.79
C LEU A 215 -8.09 19.86 5.05
N VAL A 216 -7.46 19.51 3.93
CA VAL A 216 -6.39 20.32 3.31
C VAL A 216 -6.72 20.77 1.89
N GLY A 217 -7.64 20.11 1.19
CA GLY A 217 -7.91 20.35 -0.24
C GLY A 217 -8.47 21.73 -0.58
N GLY A 218 -9.00 22.48 0.39
CA GLY A 218 -9.60 23.81 0.19
C GLY A 218 -8.75 25.01 0.64
N ASP A 219 -7.76 24.82 1.52
CA ASP A 219 -7.05 25.93 2.18
C ASP A 219 -5.53 25.87 1.96
N ARG A 220 -5.09 26.60 0.93
CA ARG A 220 -3.68 26.67 0.50
C ARG A 220 -2.80 27.55 1.39
N ARG A 221 -3.35 28.19 2.43
CA ARG A 221 -2.63 29.17 3.27
C ARG A 221 -2.35 28.72 4.69
N ARG A 222 -2.57 27.45 5.01
CA ARG A 222 -2.22 26.92 6.34
C ARG A 222 -0.71 27.01 6.57
N GLY A 223 -0.33 27.64 7.67
CA GLY A 223 1.04 27.62 8.17
C GLY A 223 1.46 26.21 8.60
N THR A 224 2.76 26.02 8.84
CA THR A 224 3.37 24.73 9.20
C THR A 224 2.66 24.02 10.35
N MET A 225 2.26 24.75 11.40
CA MET A 225 1.55 24.16 12.55
C MET A 225 0.18 23.60 12.16
N GLY A 226 -0.55 24.31 11.28
CA GLY A 226 -1.84 23.84 10.78
C GLY A 226 -1.70 22.56 9.96
N LEU A 227 -0.63 22.45 9.15
CA LEU A 227 -0.33 21.22 8.41
C LEU A 227 0.08 20.07 9.33
N ALA A 228 0.91 20.32 10.34
CA ALA A 228 1.30 19.32 11.34
C ALA A 228 0.09 18.77 12.09
N LEU A 229 -0.85 19.64 12.48
CA LEU A 229 -2.10 19.22 13.10
C LEU A 229 -2.96 18.39 12.15
N CYS A 230 -3.04 18.75 10.86
CA CYS A 230 -3.75 17.94 9.88
C CYS A 230 -3.14 16.55 9.72
N ILE A 231 -1.81 16.46 9.64
CA ILE A 231 -1.09 15.19 9.56
C ILE A 231 -1.44 14.32 10.76
N LEU A 232 -1.38 14.88 11.98
CA LEU A 232 -1.71 14.17 13.21
C LEU A 232 -3.16 13.70 13.23
N VAL A 233 -4.10 14.59 12.93
CA VAL A 233 -5.55 14.27 12.93
C VAL A 233 -5.86 13.17 11.91
N VAL A 234 -5.30 13.27 10.69
CA VAL A 234 -5.48 12.22 9.67
C VAL A 234 -4.89 10.90 10.17
N ALA A 235 -3.66 10.90 10.66
CA ALA A 235 -2.98 9.67 11.10
C ALA A 235 -3.73 8.94 12.23
N VAL A 236 -4.40 9.68 13.12
CA VAL A 236 -5.24 9.11 14.19
C VAL A 236 -6.61 8.68 13.69
N LEU A 237 -7.25 9.44 12.80
CA LEU A 237 -8.60 9.15 12.33
C LEU A 237 -8.66 7.98 11.34
N VAL A 238 -7.58 7.70 10.59
CA VAL A 238 -7.51 6.55 9.68
C VAL A 238 -7.76 5.22 10.39
N PRO A 239 -6.99 4.82 11.44
CA PRO A 239 -7.22 3.56 12.13
C PRO A 239 -8.59 3.51 12.83
N VAL A 240 -9.05 4.61 13.42
CA VAL A 240 -10.41 4.69 14.01
C VAL A 240 -11.48 4.39 12.96
N SER A 241 -11.36 4.98 11.77
CA SER A 241 -12.29 4.74 10.67
C SER A 241 -12.23 3.31 10.16
N MET A 242 -11.03 2.72 10.08
CA MET A 242 -10.86 1.31 9.69
C MET A 242 -11.53 0.38 10.70
N THR A 243 -11.39 0.64 12.01
CA THR A 243 -12.09 -0.11 13.06
C THR A 243 -13.61 -0.04 12.88
N ILE A 244 -14.15 1.14 12.57
CA ILE A 244 -15.59 1.31 12.30
C ILE A 244 -16.02 0.50 11.08
N VAL A 245 -15.27 0.57 9.98
CA VAL A 245 -15.55 -0.21 8.75
C VAL A 245 -15.42 -1.72 9.00
N ASN A 246 -14.59 -2.14 9.96
CA ASN A 246 -14.45 -3.55 10.33
C ASN A 246 -15.62 -4.09 11.18
N ILE A 247 -16.51 -3.24 11.73
CA ILE A 247 -17.62 -3.71 12.58
C ILE A 247 -18.52 -4.72 11.85
N PRO A 248 -19.05 -4.47 10.64
CA PRO A 248 -19.90 -5.44 9.95
C PRO A 248 -19.19 -6.75 9.65
N ILE A 249 -17.89 -6.71 9.37
CA ILE A 249 -17.05 -7.88 9.13
C ILE A 249 -16.89 -8.70 10.42
N ALA A 250 -16.60 -8.04 11.53
CA ALA A 250 -16.49 -8.69 12.85
C ALA A 250 -17.82 -9.31 13.28
N LEU A 251 -18.95 -8.63 13.03
CA LEU A 251 -20.29 -9.16 13.29
C LEU A 251 -20.60 -10.40 12.45
N ALA A 252 -20.23 -10.39 11.17
CA ALA A 252 -20.41 -11.51 10.25
C ALA A 252 -19.52 -12.73 10.57
N GLY A 253 -18.41 -12.51 11.28
CA GLY A 253 -17.48 -13.56 11.73
C GLY A 253 -17.75 -14.12 13.12
N ARG A 254 -18.81 -13.68 13.82
CA ARG A 254 -19.09 -14.14 15.18
C ARG A 254 -19.39 -15.64 15.18
N GLY A 255 -18.53 -16.40 15.88
CA GLY A 255 -18.66 -17.85 16.04
C GLY A 255 -18.05 -18.68 14.90
N ASP A 256 -17.77 -18.07 13.75
CA ASP A 256 -17.10 -18.72 12.61
C ASP A 256 -16.18 -17.71 11.88
N PRO A 257 -14.97 -17.44 12.43
CA PRO A 257 -14.05 -16.46 11.85
C PRO A 257 -13.61 -16.76 10.42
N GLY A 258 -13.58 -18.04 10.01
CA GLY A 258 -13.27 -18.49 8.65
C GLY A 258 -14.51 -18.70 7.77
N GLY A 259 -15.70 -18.39 8.29
CA GLY A 259 -16.97 -18.78 7.69
C GLY A 259 -17.32 -18.09 6.37
N PRO A 260 -18.24 -18.70 5.58
CA PRO A 260 -18.65 -18.18 4.28
C PRO A 260 -19.34 -16.81 4.38
N LEU A 261 -20.03 -16.51 5.49
CA LEU A 261 -20.69 -15.22 5.69
C LEU A 261 -19.66 -14.08 5.80
N ARG A 262 -18.64 -14.24 6.65
CA ARG A 262 -17.57 -13.24 6.79
C ARG A 262 -16.84 -13.04 5.46
N TRP A 263 -16.53 -14.12 4.76
CA TRP A 263 -15.92 -14.07 3.42
C TRP A 263 -16.79 -13.31 2.42
N ALA A 264 -18.10 -13.58 2.38
CA ALA A 264 -19.03 -12.88 1.50
C ALA A 264 -19.08 -11.37 1.77
N VAL A 265 -19.05 -10.96 3.04
CA VAL A 265 -19.00 -9.53 3.41
C VAL A 265 -17.75 -8.86 2.86
N TYR A 266 -16.57 -9.48 3.00
CA TYR A 266 -15.34 -8.94 2.40
C TYR A 266 -15.48 -8.75 0.88
N VAL A 267 -15.99 -9.76 0.18
CA VAL A 267 -16.16 -9.70 -1.28
C VAL A 267 -17.17 -8.62 -1.69
N VAL A 268 -18.26 -8.44 -0.96
CA VAL A 268 -19.23 -7.37 -1.22
C VAL A 268 -18.57 -5.99 -1.10
N TYR A 269 -17.75 -5.75 -0.06
CA TYR A 269 -17.01 -4.50 0.08
C TYR A 269 -16.04 -4.28 -1.10
N MET A 270 -15.24 -5.29 -1.45
CA MET A 270 -14.31 -5.19 -2.59
C MET A 270 -15.04 -4.93 -3.90
N ALA A 271 -16.16 -5.62 -4.15
CA ALA A 271 -16.98 -5.44 -5.33
C ALA A 271 -17.59 -4.02 -5.40
N LEU A 272 -18.03 -3.47 -4.27
CA LEU A 272 -18.55 -2.11 -4.20
C LEU A 272 -17.49 -1.08 -4.62
N PHE A 273 -16.27 -1.20 -4.07
CA PHE A 273 -15.14 -0.36 -4.45
C PHE A 273 -14.82 -0.49 -5.94
N ALA A 274 -14.69 -1.72 -6.43
CA ALA A 274 -14.38 -1.99 -7.83
C ALA A 274 -15.45 -1.41 -8.78
N VAL A 275 -16.73 -1.65 -8.52
CA VAL A 275 -17.82 -1.17 -9.37
C VAL A 275 -17.86 0.36 -9.43
N ILE A 276 -17.75 1.04 -8.28
CA ILE A 276 -17.74 2.51 -8.23
C ILE A 276 -16.51 3.05 -8.98
N ALA A 277 -15.33 2.49 -8.70
CA ALA A 277 -14.07 2.93 -9.27
C ALA A 277 -14.03 2.73 -10.79
N LEU A 278 -14.41 1.54 -11.29
CA LEU A 278 -14.46 1.24 -12.72
C LEU A 278 -15.47 2.14 -13.44
N ARG A 279 -16.66 2.37 -12.87
CA ARG A 279 -17.66 3.29 -13.46
C ARG A 279 -17.17 4.74 -13.53
N ALA A 280 -16.36 5.17 -12.56
CA ALA A 280 -15.80 6.52 -12.56
C ALA A 280 -14.63 6.66 -13.56
N MET A 281 -13.75 5.66 -13.65
CA MET A 281 -12.51 5.72 -14.44
C MET A 281 -12.67 5.33 -15.91
N LEU A 282 -13.56 4.38 -16.24
CA LEU A 282 -13.67 3.84 -17.60
C LEU A 282 -13.99 4.91 -18.67
N PRO A 283 -14.90 5.88 -18.46
CA PRO A 283 -15.12 6.95 -19.42
C PRO A 283 -13.89 7.85 -19.63
N ARG A 284 -13.04 8.00 -18.61
CA ARG A 284 -11.82 8.83 -18.66
C ARG A 284 -10.72 8.14 -19.44
N LEU A 285 -10.54 6.85 -19.21
CA LEU A 285 -9.61 6.02 -19.98
C LEU A 285 -9.94 6.09 -21.49
N ARG A 286 -11.22 6.03 -21.84
CA ARG A 286 -11.67 6.13 -23.25
C ARG A 286 -11.43 7.51 -23.86
N ARG A 287 -11.59 8.60 -23.10
CA ARG A 287 -11.42 9.99 -23.58
C ARG A 287 -9.96 10.46 -23.58
N ARG A 288 -9.09 9.89 -22.75
CA ARG A 288 -7.67 10.25 -22.70
C ARG A 288 -6.84 9.66 -23.84
N VAL A 289 -7.30 8.57 -24.45
CA VAL A 289 -6.74 8.07 -25.72
C VAL A 289 -6.85 9.11 -26.85
N THR A 290 -7.58 10.22 -26.62
CA THR A 290 -7.81 11.27 -27.61
C THR A 290 -7.45 12.68 -27.12
N GLY A 291 -6.61 12.85 -26.07
CA GLY A 291 -6.41 14.15 -25.41
C GLY A 291 -4.99 14.48 -24.90
N SER A 292 -4.63 15.76 -24.91
CA SER A 292 -3.29 16.32 -24.67
C SER A 292 -2.92 16.60 -23.19
N GLU A 293 -3.39 15.78 -22.24
CA GLU A 293 -3.06 16.02 -20.81
C GLU A 293 -1.59 15.71 -20.49
N VAL A 294 -0.95 16.57 -19.67
CA VAL A 294 0.47 16.44 -19.32
C VAL A 294 0.73 15.15 -18.54
N PRO A 295 1.69 14.29 -18.95
CA PRO A 295 2.01 13.05 -18.26
C PRO A 295 2.51 13.27 -16.83
N ASN A 296 2.11 12.37 -15.94
CA ASN A 296 2.62 12.35 -14.58
C ASN A 296 3.98 11.65 -14.53
N THR A 297 5.05 12.42 -14.35
CA THR A 297 6.42 11.87 -14.38
C THR A 297 6.70 10.93 -13.20
N PHE A 298 6.14 11.20 -12.02
CA PHE A 298 6.31 10.31 -10.86
C PHE A 298 5.67 8.94 -11.12
N VAL A 299 4.40 8.91 -11.55
CA VAL A 299 3.72 7.65 -11.86
C VAL A 299 4.40 6.90 -13.00
N ARG A 300 4.86 7.62 -14.03
CA ARG A 300 5.60 7.00 -15.14
C ARG A 300 6.89 6.33 -14.69
N VAL A 301 7.65 6.96 -13.80
CA VAL A 301 8.93 6.39 -13.35
C VAL A 301 8.68 5.28 -12.33
N PHE A 302 8.02 5.60 -11.21
CA PHE A 302 7.84 4.64 -10.13
C PHE A 302 6.83 3.56 -10.47
N GLY A 303 5.67 3.91 -11.04
CA GLY A 303 4.63 2.93 -11.39
C GLY A 303 5.11 1.91 -12.42
N THR A 304 5.85 2.35 -13.46
CA THR A 304 6.45 1.42 -14.42
C THR A 304 7.56 0.58 -13.80
N ALA A 305 8.48 1.18 -13.04
CA ALA A 305 9.55 0.44 -12.37
C ALA A 305 8.98 -0.63 -11.42
N TYR A 306 7.96 -0.27 -10.64
CA TYR A 306 7.25 -1.17 -9.75
C TYR A 306 6.67 -2.36 -10.50
N LEU A 307 5.88 -2.11 -11.55
CA LEU A 307 5.23 -3.19 -12.31
C LEU A 307 6.25 -4.09 -13.03
N VAL A 308 7.33 -3.53 -13.58
CA VAL A 308 8.37 -4.34 -14.24
C VAL A 308 9.10 -5.23 -13.23
N VAL A 309 9.52 -4.68 -12.09
CA VAL A 309 10.23 -5.44 -11.06
C VAL A 309 9.33 -6.52 -10.46
N LEU A 310 8.09 -6.18 -10.10
CA LEU A 310 7.16 -7.16 -9.56
C LEU A 310 6.79 -8.24 -10.59
N ALA A 311 6.67 -7.91 -11.87
CA ALA A 311 6.49 -8.92 -12.92
C ALA A 311 7.67 -9.89 -12.99
N ALA A 312 8.90 -9.38 -12.93
CA ALA A 312 10.10 -10.22 -12.92
C ALA A 312 10.14 -11.14 -11.68
N LEU A 313 9.78 -10.61 -10.51
CA LEU A 313 9.70 -11.38 -9.26
C LEU A 313 8.59 -12.44 -9.30
N TRP A 314 7.42 -12.13 -9.87
CA TRP A 314 6.36 -13.12 -10.11
C TRP A 314 6.81 -14.22 -11.07
N VAL A 315 7.50 -13.89 -12.16
CA VAL A 315 8.06 -14.89 -13.08
C VAL A 315 9.07 -15.79 -12.37
N ALA A 316 9.96 -15.21 -11.56
CA ALA A 316 10.91 -15.98 -10.75
C ALA A 316 10.18 -16.91 -9.77
N ALA A 317 9.15 -16.42 -9.08
CA ALA A 317 8.37 -17.20 -8.13
C ALA A 317 7.62 -18.36 -8.81
N LEU A 318 7.02 -18.12 -9.97
CA LEU A 318 6.35 -19.16 -10.78
C LEU A 318 7.35 -20.18 -11.36
N ALA A 319 8.61 -19.78 -11.55
CA ALA A 319 9.70 -20.68 -11.94
C ALA A 319 10.28 -21.49 -10.75
N GLY A 320 9.75 -21.33 -9.54
CA GLY A 320 10.14 -22.09 -8.36
C GLY A 320 11.08 -21.36 -7.40
N VAL A 321 11.25 -20.03 -7.52
CA VAL A 321 11.96 -19.24 -6.50
C VAL A 321 11.05 -19.01 -5.29
N GLY A 322 11.52 -19.39 -4.11
CA GLY A 322 10.81 -19.22 -2.84
C GLY A 322 10.02 -20.47 -2.43
N ASP A 323 10.08 -20.79 -1.15
CA ASP A 323 9.47 -22.00 -0.57
C ASP A 323 8.21 -21.68 0.25
N GLY A 324 7.83 -20.41 0.30
CA GLY A 324 6.69 -19.97 1.07
C GLY A 324 5.35 -20.21 0.36
N PRO A 325 4.23 -19.92 1.03
CA PRO A 325 2.92 -20.22 0.49
C PRO A 325 2.53 -19.32 -0.69
N ALA A 326 2.08 -19.94 -1.79
CA ALA A 326 1.69 -19.24 -3.01
C ALA A 326 0.44 -18.36 -2.83
N GLY A 327 0.44 -17.20 -3.50
CA GLY A 327 -0.70 -16.29 -3.58
C GLY A 327 -1.72 -16.65 -4.66
N ASN A 328 -2.75 -15.80 -4.78
CA ASN A 328 -3.83 -16.00 -5.75
C ASN A 328 -3.45 -15.43 -7.14
N VAL A 329 -2.87 -16.27 -8.00
CA VAL A 329 -2.39 -15.85 -9.34
C VAL A 329 -3.45 -15.19 -10.22
N PRO A 330 -4.68 -15.74 -10.39
CA PRO A 330 -5.72 -15.07 -11.20
C PRO A 330 -6.08 -13.68 -10.68
N TYR A 331 -6.23 -13.53 -9.37
CA TYR A 331 -6.54 -12.26 -8.74
C TYR A 331 -5.41 -11.24 -8.94
N THR A 332 -4.17 -11.65 -8.69
CA THR A 332 -3.00 -10.79 -8.89
C THR A 332 -2.80 -10.41 -10.35
N ALA A 333 -3.03 -11.31 -11.31
CA ALA A 333 -2.95 -11.00 -12.73
C ALA A 333 -3.95 -9.91 -13.14
N MET A 334 -5.18 -9.95 -12.60
CA MET A 334 -6.19 -8.91 -12.81
C MET A 334 -5.75 -7.57 -12.19
N CYS A 335 -5.28 -7.57 -10.94
CA CYS A 335 -4.75 -6.38 -10.27
C CYS A 335 -3.59 -5.76 -11.06
N PHE A 336 -2.64 -6.59 -11.52
CA PHE A 336 -1.51 -6.18 -12.35
C PHE A 336 -1.96 -5.54 -13.65
N LEU A 337 -2.91 -6.15 -14.37
CA LEU A 337 -3.43 -5.61 -15.62
C LEU A 337 -4.07 -4.24 -15.43
N VAL A 338 -4.91 -4.11 -14.39
CA VAL A 338 -5.54 -2.82 -14.06
C VAL A 338 -4.49 -1.76 -13.70
N ALA A 339 -3.53 -2.10 -12.84
CA ALA A 339 -2.44 -1.19 -12.47
C ALA A 339 -1.60 -0.75 -13.69
N ALA A 340 -1.30 -1.67 -14.61
CA ALA A 340 -0.56 -1.38 -15.85
C ALA A 340 -1.34 -0.45 -16.78
N VAL A 341 -2.63 -0.72 -17.01
CA VAL A 341 -3.50 0.14 -17.85
C VAL A 341 -3.59 1.55 -17.26
N LEU A 342 -3.79 1.66 -15.94
CA LEU A 342 -3.90 2.95 -15.28
C LEU A 342 -2.57 3.72 -15.27
N THR A 343 -1.44 3.03 -15.09
CA THR A 343 -0.10 3.63 -15.19
C THR A 343 0.12 4.18 -16.60
N ALA A 344 -0.15 3.38 -17.64
CA ALA A 344 0.01 3.79 -19.03
C ALA A 344 -0.85 5.02 -19.36
N ALA A 345 -2.10 5.02 -18.92
CA ALA A 345 -3.06 6.09 -19.18
C ALA A 345 -2.69 7.46 -18.60
N VAL A 346 -1.78 7.51 -17.62
CA VAL A 346 -1.29 8.76 -17.02
C VAL A 346 0.18 9.05 -17.32
N SER A 347 0.84 8.20 -18.13
CA SER A 347 2.28 8.25 -18.39
C SER A 347 2.65 8.54 -19.85
N VAL A 348 1.77 8.23 -20.79
CA VAL A 348 2.00 8.41 -22.23
C VAL A 348 1.52 9.80 -22.68
N ARG A 349 2.33 10.47 -23.51
CA ARG A 349 1.98 11.72 -24.20
C ARG A 349 1.34 11.36 -25.53
N ASP A 350 0.25 12.02 -25.89
CA ASP A 350 -0.40 11.79 -27.19
C ASP A 350 0.50 12.34 -28.32
N SER A 351 0.98 11.47 -29.22
CA SER A 351 1.89 11.84 -30.31
C SER A 351 1.23 12.73 -31.37
N THR A 352 -0.10 12.74 -31.43
CA THR A 352 -0.89 13.57 -32.34
C THR A 352 -0.81 15.06 -32.01
N ALA A 353 -0.73 15.43 -30.72
CA ALA A 353 -0.57 16.82 -30.30
C ALA A 353 0.84 17.39 -30.60
N ALA A 354 1.87 16.54 -30.61
CA ALA A 354 3.24 16.93 -30.93
C ALA A 354 3.45 17.21 -32.43
N GLY A 355 2.58 16.65 -33.30
CA GLY A 355 2.58 16.94 -34.73
C GLY A 355 2.05 18.34 -35.04
N THR A 356 0.96 18.75 -34.39
CA THR A 356 0.33 20.06 -34.60
C THR A 356 1.21 21.21 -34.12
N GLU A 357 1.88 21.05 -32.98
CA GLU A 357 2.79 22.08 -32.43
C GLU A 357 4.05 22.26 -33.32
N ARG A 358 4.50 21.20 -34.01
CA ARG A 358 5.57 21.30 -35.01
C ARG A 358 5.12 21.95 -36.32
N GLU A 359 3.87 21.75 -36.75
CA GLU A 359 3.33 22.45 -37.93
C GLU A 359 3.08 23.93 -37.66
N GLU A 360 2.71 24.31 -36.43
CA GLU A 360 2.45 25.70 -36.06
C GLU A 360 3.74 26.52 -35.84
N ILE A 361 4.84 25.87 -35.44
CA ILE A 361 6.19 26.49 -35.37
C ILE A 361 6.87 26.55 -36.76
N ALA A 362 6.41 25.73 -37.71
CA ALA A 362 6.94 25.69 -39.08
C ALA A 362 6.21 26.65 -40.05
N ARG A 363 5.16 27.34 -39.60
CA ARG A 363 4.49 28.45 -40.31
C ARG A 363 4.89 29.77 -39.67
#